data_AF-A0A957MC79-F1
#
_entry.id   AF-A0A957MC79-F1
#
_cell.length_a   1.000
_cell.length_b   1.000
_cell.length_c   1.000
_cell.angle_alpha   90.00
_cell.angle_beta   90.00
_cell.angle_gamma   90.00
#
_symmetry.space_group_name_H-M   'P 1'
#
loop_
_entity.id
_entity.type
_entity.pdbx_description
1 polymer ?
#
loop_
_entity_poly.entity_id
_entity_poly.type
_entity_poly.pdbx_seq_one_letter_code
_entity_poly.pdbx_strand_id
1 'polypeptide(L)'
;INRALLEALAQLDTGDDDGRPAYVLFLTDGQPTQGEQDAGAIVRNALNNLPAERTPRLFTFGLGYDVNTDLLDTLATDLRGRSQYVRPDEPIDEAVS
;
A
#
# COMPACT_ATOMS: atom_id res chain seq x y z
N ILE A 1 2.30 -7.70 6.02
CA ILE A 1 2.49 -6.58 5.07
C ILE A 1 2.84 -7.08 3.66
N ASN A 2 4.04 -7.62 3.42
CA ASN A 2 4.50 -8.04 2.08
C ASN A 2 3.48 -8.90 1.31
N ARG A 3 3.05 -10.02 1.90
CA ARG A 3 2.12 -10.96 1.25
C ARG A 3 0.79 -10.30 0.88
N ALA A 4 0.20 -9.52 1.78
CA ALA A 4 -1.07 -8.84 1.55
C ALA A 4 -0.98 -7.86 0.37
N LEU A 5 0.14 -7.14 0.27
CA LEU A 5 0.38 -6.21 -0.84
C LEU A 5 0.50 -6.94 -2.18
N LEU A 6 1.24 -8.06 -2.22
CA LEU A 6 1.37 -8.87 -3.43
C LEU A 6 0.05 -9.49 -3.87
N GLU A 7 -0.74 -10.00 -2.92
CA GLU A 7 -2.06 -10.56 -3.20
C GLU A 7 -3.02 -9.48 -3.73
N ALA A 8 -3.02 -8.27 -3.16
CA ALA A 8 -3.84 -7.17 -3.64
C ALA A 8 -3.46 -6.72 -5.05
N LEU A 9 -2.17 -6.62 -5.36
CA LEU A 9 -1.70 -6.25 -6.70
C LEU A 9 -2.04 -7.33 -7.75
N ALA A 10 -1.93 -8.61 -7.39
CA ALA A 10 -2.28 -9.73 -8.27
C ALA A 10 -3.78 -9.77 -8.61
N GLN A 11 -4.65 -9.29 -7.72
CA GLN A 11 -6.10 -9.20 -7.99
C GLN A 11 -6.47 -8.18 -9.07
N LEU A 12 -5.56 -7.25 -9.41
CA LEU A 12 -5.83 -6.23 -10.42
C LEU A 12 -5.71 -6.75 -11.86
N ASP A 13 -5.23 -7.98 -12.05
CA ASP A 13 -5.02 -8.61 -13.35
C ASP A 13 -6.27 -9.36 -13.86
N THR A 14 -7.44 -9.13 -13.26
CA THR A 14 -8.71 -9.69 -13.71
C THR A 14 -9.19 -8.91 -14.95
N GLY A 15 -9.12 -9.55 -16.13
CA GLY A 15 -9.30 -8.95 -17.46
C GLY A 15 -10.69 -8.36 -17.81
N ASP A 16 -11.56 -8.11 -16.83
CA ASP A 16 -12.91 -7.58 -17.03
C ASP A 16 -13.03 -6.04 -16.88
N ASP A 17 -11.92 -5.35 -16.60
CA ASP A 17 -11.90 -3.93 -16.18
C ASP A 17 -11.08 -3.01 -17.12
N ASP A 18 -11.10 -3.30 -18.43
CA ASP A 18 -10.45 -2.46 -19.45
C ASP A 18 -10.92 -1.00 -19.35
N GLY A 19 -9.99 -0.10 -19.05
CA GLY A 19 -10.21 1.35 -18.94
C GLY A 19 -10.59 1.86 -17.55
N ARG A 20 -10.74 1.00 -16.54
CA ARG A 20 -11.00 1.44 -15.16
C ARG A 20 -9.71 1.74 -14.40
N PRO A 21 -9.60 2.89 -13.72
CA PRO A 21 -8.46 3.16 -12.86
C PRO A 21 -8.38 2.13 -11.72
N ALA A 22 -7.19 1.56 -11.49
CA ALA A 22 -6.94 0.65 -10.38
C ALA A 22 -6.46 1.44 -9.16
N TYR A 23 -7.17 1.31 -8.04
CA TYR A 23 -6.81 1.91 -6.77
C TYR A 23 -6.62 0.82 -5.72
N VAL A 24 -5.54 0.92 -4.93
CA VAL A 24 -5.30 0.06 -3.78
C VAL A 24 -5.24 0.94 -2.55
N LEU A 25 -6.08 0.63 -1.57
CA LEU A 25 -6.05 1.23 -0.24
C LEU A 25 -5.38 0.24 0.72
N PHE A 26 -4.30 0.66 1.36
CA PHE A 26 -3.51 -0.20 2.23
C PHE A 26 -3.39 0.38 3.63
N LEU A 27 -3.95 -0.30 4.63
CA LEU A 27 -3.95 0.12 6.03
C LEU A 27 -3.03 -0.78 6.85
N THR A 28 -2.26 -0.18 7.76
CA THR A 28 -1.48 -0.92 8.76
C THR A 28 -1.30 -0.10 10.03
N ASP A 29 -1.24 -0.77 11.17
CA ASP A 29 -1.00 -0.21 12.50
C ASP A 29 0.40 -0.54 13.05
N GLY A 30 1.28 -1.13 12.23
CA GLY A 30 2.56 -1.66 12.70
C GLY A 30 3.64 -1.84 11.65
N GLN A 31 4.78 -2.34 12.13
CA GLN A 31 5.92 -2.76 11.32
C GLN A 31 5.68 -4.12 10.64
N PRO A 32 6.41 -4.46 9.56
CA PRO A 32 6.41 -5.81 9.01
C PRO A 32 7.08 -6.79 9.99
N THR A 33 6.31 -7.69 10.60
CA THR A 33 6.81 -8.63 11.63
C THR A 33 6.78 -10.10 11.22
N GLN A 34 6.18 -10.43 10.08
CA GLN A 34 5.99 -11.81 9.60
C GLN A 34 6.26 -11.92 8.11
N GLY A 35 6.97 -13.00 7.72
CA GLY A 35 7.43 -13.21 6.35
C GLY A 35 8.60 -12.29 6.00
N GLU A 36 8.52 -11.60 4.87
CA GLU A 36 9.50 -10.57 4.49
C GLU A 36 9.34 -9.32 5.38
N GLN A 37 10.44 -8.93 6.00
CA GLN A 37 10.51 -7.83 6.98
C GLN A 37 11.41 -6.68 6.50
N ASP A 38 12.28 -6.91 5.50
CA ASP A 38 13.12 -5.87 4.93
C ASP A 38 12.28 -4.91 4.08
N ALA A 39 12.14 -3.65 4.53
CA ALA A 39 11.34 -2.64 3.84
C ALA A 39 11.74 -2.48 2.36
N GLY A 40 13.04 -2.49 2.06
CA GLY A 40 13.53 -2.40 0.69
C GLY A 40 13.14 -3.61 -0.17
N ALA A 41 13.11 -4.82 0.38
CA ALA A 41 12.62 -6.02 -0.28
C ALA A 41 11.12 -5.94 -0.53
N ILE A 42 10.34 -5.44 0.43
CA ILE A 42 8.88 -5.29 0.28
C ILE A 42 8.57 -4.33 -0.89
N VAL A 43 9.25 -3.19 -0.97
CA VAL A 43 9.11 -2.25 -2.09
C VAL A 43 9.43 -2.92 -3.42
N ARG A 44 10.60 -3.58 -3.52
CA ARG A 44 11.02 -4.28 -4.74
C ARG A 44 10.02 -5.36 -5.15
N ASN A 45 9.53 -6.15 -4.19
CA ASN A 45 8.55 -7.20 -4.45
C ASN A 45 7.25 -6.61 -5.00
N ALA A 46 6.76 -5.51 -4.40
CA ALA A 46 5.55 -4.83 -4.85
C ALA A 46 5.68 -4.32 -6.30
N LEU A 47 6.78 -3.65 -6.61
CA LEU A 47 7.05 -3.10 -7.95
C LEU A 47 7.20 -4.19 -9.01
N ASN A 48 7.82 -5.32 -8.66
CA ASN A 48 7.97 -6.46 -9.56
C ASN A 48 6.67 -7.23 -9.78
N ASN A 49 5.68 -7.06 -8.92
CA ASN A 49 4.39 -7.77 -8.97
C ASN A 49 3.26 -6.88 -9.51
N LEU A 50 3.61 -5.78 -10.19
CA LEU A 50 2.61 -4.94 -10.83
C LEU A 50 2.01 -5.62 -12.06
N PRO A 51 0.69 -5.47 -12.27
CA PRO A 51 0.04 -5.94 -13.49
C PRO A 51 0.64 -5.26 -14.73
N ALA A 52 0.93 -6.02 -15.78
CA ALA A 52 1.64 -5.53 -16.96
C ALA A 52 0.84 -4.46 -17.74
N GLU A 53 -0.49 -4.57 -17.74
CA GLU A 53 -1.38 -3.72 -18.53
C GLU A 53 -2.04 -2.61 -17.71
N ARG A 54 -1.71 -2.49 -16.42
CA ARG A 54 -2.32 -1.49 -15.54
C ARG A 54 -1.29 -0.68 -14.78
N THR A 55 -1.70 0.52 -14.42
CA THR A 55 -0.91 1.39 -13.54
C THR A 55 -1.73 1.71 -12.29
N PRO A 56 -1.64 0.87 -11.25
CA PRO A 56 -2.38 1.11 -10.02
C PRO A 56 -1.88 2.35 -9.29
N ARG A 57 -2.78 2.96 -8.52
CA ARG A 57 -2.44 3.97 -7.52
C ARG A 57 -2.57 3.39 -6.11
N LEU A 58 -1.51 3.43 -5.32
CA LEU A 58 -1.50 2.92 -3.96
C LEU A 58 -1.59 4.06 -2.95
N PHE A 59 -2.64 4.06 -2.14
CA PHE A 59 -2.77 4.95 -0.99
C PHE A 59 -2.51 4.17 0.29
N THR A 60 -1.55 4.62 1.09
CA THR A 60 -1.14 3.95 2.33
C THR A 60 -1.63 4.73 3.54
N PHE A 61 -2.09 4.02 4.56
CA PHE A 61 -2.61 4.59 5.80
C PHE A 61 -1.91 3.91 6.97
N GLY A 62 -1.09 4.68 7.69
CA GLY A 62 -0.45 4.26 8.93
C GLY A 62 -1.29 4.68 10.13
N LEU A 63 -1.66 3.72 10.98
CA LEU A 63 -2.43 3.96 12.19
C LEU A 63 -1.52 3.89 13.41
N GLY A 64 -1.57 4.93 14.23
CA GLY A 64 -0.76 5.01 15.43
C GLY A 64 0.71 5.32 15.16
N TYR A 65 1.56 5.01 16.15
CA TYR A 65 2.95 5.43 16.18
C TYR A 65 3.95 4.35 15.77
N ASP A 66 3.50 3.09 15.59
CA ASP A 66 4.38 1.94 15.39
C ASP A 66 4.49 1.49 13.92
N VAL A 67 4.17 2.39 12.99
CA VAL A 67 4.21 2.11 11.55
C VAL A 67 5.57 2.46 10.95
N ASN A 68 5.93 1.76 9.86
CA ASN A 68 7.10 2.11 9.08
C ASN A 68 6.77 3.23 8.09
N THR A 69 6.98 4.50 8.46
CA THR A 69 6.65 5.65 7.61
C THR A 69 7.41 5.61 6.29
N ASP A 70 8.72 5.35 6.32
CA ASP A 70 9.58 5.32 5.13
C ASP A 70 9.12 4.27 4.11
N LEU A 71 8.76 3.07 4.57
CA LEU A 71 8.18 2.02 3.73
C LEU A 71 6.87 2.48 3.08
N LEU A 72 5.95 3.04 3.87
CA LEU A 72 4.63 3.44 3.40
C LEU A 72 4.69 4.64 2.44
N ASP A 73 5.60 5.58 2.68
CA ASP A 73 5.87 6.74 1.82
C ASP A 73 6.50 6.31 0.50
N THR A 74 7.48 5.41 0.54
CA THR A 74 8.16 4.90 -0.65
C THR A 74 7.17 4.15 -1.54
N LEU A 75 6.39 3.22 -0.94
CA LEU A 75 5.36 2.47 -1.65
C LEU A 75 4.31 3.38 -2.31
N ALA A 76 3.79 4.35 -1.57
CA ALA A 76 2.80 5.28 -2.10
C ALA A 76 3.38 6.14 -3.24
N THR A 77 4.61 6.62 -3.09
CA THR A 77 5.28 7.46 -4.09
C THR A 77 5.56 6.69 -5.38
N ASP A 78 6.17 5.51 -5.29
CA ASP A 78 6.53 4.71 -6.46
C ASP A 78 5.29 4.21 -7.21
N LEU A 79 4.19 4.01 -6.49
CA LEU A 79 2.89 3.64 -7.04
C LEU A 79 1.93 4.82 -7.17
N ARG A 80 2.45 6.05 -7.33
CA ARG A 80 1.68 7.25 -7.76
C ARG A 80 0.44 7.59 -6.90
N GLY A 81 0.46 7.22 -5.63
CA GLY A 81 -0.54 7.62 -4.66
C GLY A 81 0.04 8.53 -3.59
N ARG A 82 -0.52 8.44 -2.38
CA ARG A 82 -0.13 9.27 -1.23
C ARG A 82 -0.28 8.47 0.05
N SER A 83 0.61 8.70 0.99
CA SER A 83 0.54 8.19 2.35
C SER A 83 -0.24 9.14 3.27
N GLN A 84 -0.89 8.58 4.27
CA GLN A 84 -1.55 9.31 5.33
C GLN A 84 -1.34 8.60 6.67
N TYR A 85 -1.31 9.39 7.74
CA TYR A 85 -1.08 8.88 9.08
C TYR A 85 -2.14 9.40 10.01
N VAL A 86 -2.69 8.52 10.83
CA VAL A 86 -3.73 8.85 11.80
C VAL A 86 -3.18 8.50 13.17
N ARG A 87 -3.13 9.50 14.06
CA ARG A 87 -2.70 9.26 15.44
C ARG A 87 -3.80 8.53 16.21
N PRO A 88 -3.47 7.77 17.27
CA PRO A 88 -4.46 7.02 18.03
C PRO A 88 -5.56 7.89 18.67
N ASP A 89 -5.24 9.16 18.90
CA ASP A 89 -6.10 10.19 19.47
C ASP A 89 -6.84 11.04 18.42
N GLU A 90 -6.58 10.82 17.13
CA GLU A 90 -7.28 11.48 16.03
C GLU A 90 -8.41 10.59 15.48
N PRO A 91 -9.59 11.15 15.18
CA PRO A 91 -10.65 10.40 14.52
C PRO A 91 -10.21 10.04 13.10
N ILE A 92 -10.28 8.74 12.76
CA ILE A 92 -9.92 8.23 11.42
C ILE A 92 -10.77 8.89 10.31
N ASP A 93 -11.99 9.31 10.66
CA ASP A 93 -12.97 9.96 9.80
C ASP A 93 -12.48 11.31 9.25
N GLU A 94 -11.65 12.04 10.00
CA GLU A 94 -11.05 13.31 9.56
C GLU A 94 -9.92 13.10 8.56
N ALA A 95 -9.20 11.98 8.66
CA ALA A 95 -8.13 11.68 7.73
C ALA A 95 -8.66 11.25 6.35
N VAL A 96 -9.79 10.56 6.29
CA VAL A 96 -10.32 9.97 5.05
C VAL A 96 -11.35 10.88 4.33
N SER A 97 -11.61 12.09 4.84
CA SER A 97 -12.57 13.07 4.26
C SER A 97 -12.05 13.84 3.04
#